data_AF-A0A923Z7L8-F1
#
_entry.id   AF-A0A923Z7L8-F1
#
_cell.length_a   1.000
_cell.length_b   1.000
_cell.length_c   1.000
_cell.angle_alpha   90.00
_cell.angle_beta   90.00
_cell.angle_gamma   90.00
#
_symmetry.space_group_name_H-M   'P 1'
#
loop_
_entity.id
_entity.type
_entity.pdbx_description
1 polymer ?
#
loop_
_entity_poly.entity_id
_entity_poly.type
_entity_poly.pdbx_seq_one_letter_code
_entity_poly.pdbx_strand_id
1 'polypeptide(L)'
;MKIYFDSHCRICRRIAVFCQDHAREPLVFVPIRESIYATYEHDTIVVSLEGAIYTYGAALRIIFRCMSYPYRFLAYVPVGILDFLYYILRYMRRYL
;
A
#
# COMPACT_ATOMS: atom_id res chain seq x y z
N MET A 1 1.76 11.10 -6.62
CA MET A 1 0.74 10.01 -6.63
C MET A 1 -0.03 10.02 -5.31
N LYS A 2 -1.35 9.82 -5.33
CA LYS A 2 -2.16 9.69 -4.10
C LYS A 2 -2.34 8.21 -3.75
N ILE A 3 -2.00 7.87 -2.52
CA ILE A 3 -2.15 6.54 -1.95
C ILE A 3 -3.17 6.63 -0.83
N TYR A 4 -4.28 5.93 -0.98
CA TYR A 4 -5.33 5.86 0.03
C TYR A 4 -5.10 4.62 0.89
N PHE A 5 -5.28 4.74 2.20
CA PHE A 5 -5.04 3.63 3.11
C PHE A 5 -5.96 3.67 4.32
N ASP A 6 -6.24 2.50 4.88
CA ASP A 6 -6.94 2.42 6.17
C ASP A 6 -6.01 2.92 7.30
N SER A 7 -6.36 4.08 7.88
CA SER A 7 -5.60 4.72 8.97
C SER A 7 -5.70 3.96 10.30
N HIS A 8 -6.70 3.09 10.48
CA HIS A 8 -6.83 2.22 11.65
C HIS A 8 -6.05 0.91 11.48
N CYS A 9 -5.69 0.56 10.25
CA CYS A 9 -4.83 -0.58 9.95
C CYS A 9 -3.37 -0.28 10.31
N ARG A 10 -2.85 -0.95 11.36
CA ARG A 10 -1.47 -0.78 11.84
C ARG A 10 -0.42 -1.10 10.76
N ILE A 11 -0.68 -2.13 9.96
CA ILE A 11 0.20 -2.54 8.86
C ILE A 11 0.18 -1.49 7.75
N CYS A 12 -1.00 -1.00 7.39
CA CYS A 12 -1.19 0.03 6.38
C CYS A 12 -0.48 1.33 6.78
N ARG A 13 -0.58 1.73 8.06
CA ARG A 13 0.22 2.83 8.62
C ARG A 13 1.72 2.59 8.54
N ARG A 14 2.20 1.41 8.92
CA ARG A 14 3.64 1.07 8.85
C ARG A 14 4.15 1.09 7.41
N ILE A 15 3.38 0.56 6.47
CA ILE A 15 3.70 0.63 5.04
C ILE A 15 3.71 2.09 4.60
N ALA A 16 2.73 2.91 4.99
CA ALA A 16 2.70 4.32 4.63
C ALA A 16 3.95 5.08 5.12
N VAL A 17 4.30 4.94 6.40
CA VAL A 17 5.52 5.54 6.99
C VAL A 17 6.77 5.03 6.28
N PHE A 18 6.92 3.71 6.13
CA PHE A 18 8.05 3.11 5.43
C PHE A 18 8.19 3.63 4.00
N CYS A 19 7.07 3.80 3.30
CA CYS A 19 7.06 4.35 1.96
C CYS A 19 7.39 5.84 1.92
N GLN A 20 6.95 6.64 2.90
CA GLN A 20 7.34 8.04 3.01
C GLN A 20 8.85 8.19 3.25
N ASP A 21 9.42 7.38 4.13
CA ASP A 21 10.84 7.47 4.51
C ASP A 21 11.80 7.01 3.40
N HIS A 22 11.32 6.20 2.47
CA HIS A 22 12.16 5.56 1.46
C HIS A 22 11.72 5.81 0.01
N ALA A 23 10.74 6.67 -0.24
CA ALA A 23 10.37 7.04 -1.60
C ALA A 23 11.44 7.91 -2.27
N ARG A 24 11.59 7.76 -3.59
CA ARG A 24 12.43 8.66 -4.41
C ARG A 24 11.74 9.98 -4.71
N GLU A 25 10.42 9.96 -4.68
CA GLU A 25 9.53 11.08 -4.98
C GLU A 25 8.49 11.21 -3.86
N PRO A 26 8.00 12.43 -3.56
CA PRO A 26 7.02 12.62 -2.52
C PRO A 26 5.71 11.88 -2.82
N LEU A 27 5.34 10.97 -1.91
CA LEU A 27 4.09 10.22 -1.93
C LEU A 27 3.07 10.88 -1.00
N VAL A 28 1.86 11.11 -1.50
CA VAL A 28 0.78 11.70 -0.71
C VAL A 28 -0.12 10.58 -0.19
N PHE A 29 -0.09 10.35 1.12
CA PHE A 29 -0.92 9.36 1.78
C PHE A 29 -2.19 10.02 2.33
N VAL A 30 -3.35 9.43 2.01
CA VAL A 30 -4.67 9.96 2.37
C VAL A 30 -5.45 8.88 3.12
N PRO A 31 -6.04 9.16 4.29
CA PRO A 31 -6.93 8.22 4.97
C PRO A 31 -8.13 7.85 4.07
N ILE A 32 -8.43 6.56 3.94
CA ILE A 32 -9.45 6.10 3.00
C ILE A 32 -10.88 6.53 3.38
N ARG A 33 -11.14 6.73 4.69
CA ARG A 33 -12.42 7.19 5.24
C ARG A 33 -12.79 8.61 4.80
N GLU A 34 -11.81 9.41 4.39
CA GLU A 34 -11.99 10.78 3.90
C GLU A 34 -12.12 10.83 2.36
N SER A 35 -12.26 9.67 1.71
CA SER A 35 -12.21 9.54 0.26
C SER A 35 -13.44 8.83 -0.30
N ILE A 36 -13.65 8.97 -1.61
CA ILE A 36 -14.66 8.20 -2.36
C ILE A 36 -14.43 6.68 -2.32
N TYR A 37 -13.29 6.23 -1.80
CA TYR A 37 -12.92 4.82 -1.67
C TYR A 37 -13.25 4.23 -0.29
N ALA A 38 -14.05 4.92 0.53
CA ALA A 38 -14.48 4.44 1.84
C ALA A 38 -15.14 3.04 1.81
N THR A 39 -15.63 2.57 0.65
CA THR A 39 -16.11 1.19 0.47
C THR A 39 -15.04 0.12 0.66
N TYR A 40 -13.74 0.47 0.55
CA TYR A 40 -12.59 -0.42 0.76
C TYR A 40 -12.01 -0.32 2.18
N GLU A 41 -12.82 0.08 3.15
CA GLU A 41 -12.41 0.61 4.46
C GLU A 41 -11.54 -0.29 5.34
N HIS A 42 -11.39 -1.58 5.03
CA HIS A 42 -10.75 -2.53 5.93
C HIS A 42 -9.42 -3.04 5.40
N ASP A 43 -8.34 -2.79 6.17
CA ASP A 43 -7.02 -3.40 5.98
C ASP A 43 -6.51 -3.35 4.54
N THR A 44 -6.76 -2.25 3.82
CA THR A 44 -6.43 -2.14 2.40
C THR A 44 -5.64 -0.88 2.09
N ILE A 45 -4.72 -1.00 1.13
CA ILE A 45 -4.06 0.12 0.47
C ILE A 45 -4.62 0.20 -0.96
N VAL A 46 -5.01 1.39 -1.36
CA VAL A 46 -5.59 1.71 -2.66
C VAL A 46 -4.74 2.79 -3.34
N VAL A 47 -4.39 2.56 -4.60
CA VAL A 47 -3.68 3.56 -5.41
C VAL A 47 -4.60 4.00 -6.54
N SER A 48 -4.76 5.32 -6.69
CA SER A 48 -5.43 5.91 -7.85
C SER A 48 -4.38 6.51 -8.78
N LEU A 49 -4.33 6.02 -10.01
CA LEU A 49 -3.40 6.48 -11.03
C LEU A 49 -4.16 6.58 -12.36
N GLU A 50 -4.18 7.76 -12.96
CA GLU A 50 -4.80 8.01 -14.29
C GLU A 50 -6.27 7.55 -14.39
N GLY A 51 -7.02 7.63 -13.29
CA GLY A 51 -8.43 7.19 -13.24
C GLY A 51 -8.62 5.69 -13.00
N ALA A 52 -7.55 4.88 -13.05
CA ALA A 52 -7.57 3.48 -12.66
C ALA A 52 -7.35 3.31 -11.15
N ILE A 53 -8.02 2.31 -10.58
CA ILE A 53 -7.94 1.95 -9.17
C ILE A 53 -7.18 0.64 -9.04
N TYR A 54 -6.17 0.63 -8.19
CA TYR A 54 -5.38 -0.55 -7.86
C TYR A 54 -5.47 -0.85 -6.38
N THR A 55 -5.56 -2.13 -6.02
CA THR A 55 -5.66 -2.61 -4.63
C THR A 55 -4.59 -3.66 -4.34
N TYR A 56 -4.38 -3.98 -3.06
CA TYR A 56 -3.51 -5.07 -2.59
C TYR A 56 -2.12 -5.08 -3.25
N GLY A 57 -1.66 -6.23 -3.73
CA GLY A 57 -0.36 -6.43 -4.37
C GLY A 57 -0.16 -5.57 -5.62
N ALA A 58 -1.23 -5.24 -6.37
CA ALA A 58 -1.13 -4.33 -7.50
C ALA A 58 -0.83 -2.90 -7.04
N ALA A 59 -1.51 -2.43 -5.99
CA ALA A 59 -1.21 -1.14 -5.35
C ALA A 59 0.23 -1.13 -4.80
N LEU A 60 0.63 -2.17 -4.07
CA LEU A 60 1.98 -2.31 -3.54
C LEU A 60 3.03 -2.30 -4.65
N ARG A 61 2.79 -2.98 -5.77
CA ARG A 61 3.71 -2.99 -6.91
C ARG A 61 3.93 -1.59 -7.46
N ILE A 62 2.87 -0.80 -7.59
CA ILE A 62 2.97 0.60 -8.06
C ILE A 62 3.77 1.42 -7.05
N ILE A 63 3.48 1.27 -5.75
CA ILE A 63 4.20 1.97 -4.68
C ILE A 63 5.70 1.62 -4.72
N PHE A 64 6.06 0.34 -4.81
CA PHE A 64 7.45 -0.10 -4.84
C PHE A 64 8.24 0.44 -6.04
N ARG A 65 7.60 0.74 -7.17
CA ARG A 65 8.28 1.40 -8.31
C ARG A 65 8.77 2.80 -7.97
N CYS A 66 8.10 3.49 -7.05
CA CYS A 66 8.44 4.82 -6.58
C CYS A 66 9.48 4.83 -5.44
N MET A 67 9.90 3.65 -4.97
CA MET A 67 10.82 3.51 -3.83
C MET A 67 12.30 3.59 -4.25
N SER A 68 13.13 3.99 -3.30
CA SER A 68 14.59 4.04 -3.43
C SER A 68 15.20 2.63 -3.49
N TYR A 69 16.44 2.53 -3.97
CA TYR A 69 17.21 1.29 -3.91
C TYR A 69 17.50 0.93 -2.43
N PRO A 70 17.39 -0.35 -2.00
CA PRO A 70 17.13 -1.52 -2.83
C PRO A 70 15.64 -1.83 -3.05
N TYR A 71 14.71 -1.27 -2.28
CA TYR A 71 13.31 -1.69 -2.20
C TYR A 71 12.55 -1.74 -3.54
N ARG A 72 13.00 -0.99 -4.55
CA ARG A 72 12.47 -1.06 -5.92
C ARG A 72 12.46 -2.49 -6.50
N PHE A 73 13.34 -3.39 -6.06
CA PHE A 73 13.32 -4.78 -6.55
C PHE A 73 11.98 -5.49 -6.25
N LEU A 74 11.28 -5.09 -5.19
CA LEU A 74 9.98 -5.64 -4.81
C LEU A 74 8.90 -5.38 -5.87
N ALA A 75 9.07 -4.37 -6.74
CA ALA A 75 8.16 -4.12 -7.85
C ALA A 75 8.20 -5.19 -8.95
N TYR A 76 9.24 -6.03 -8.97
CA TYR A 76 9.40 -7.13 -9.91
C TYR A 76 8.91 -8.47 -9.35
N VAL A 77 8.58 -8.51 -8.05
CA VAL A 77 7.97 -9.69 -7.43
C VAL A 77 6.57 -9.89 -8.04
N PRO A 78 6.19 -11.13 -8.41
CA PRO A 78 4.84 -11.45 -8.88
C PRO A 78 3.77 -10.94 -7.92
N VAL A 79 2.70 -10.35 -8.47
CA VAL A 79 1.62 -9.73 -7.67
C VAL A 79 1.01 -10.73 -6.69
N GLY A 80 0.82 -12.00 -7.07
CA GLY A 80 0.31 -13.02 -6.17
C GLY A 80 1.19 -13.29 -4.95
N ILE A 81 2.51 -13.13 -5.06
CA ILE A 81 3.43 -13.22 -3.91
C ILE A 81 3.27 -11.99 -3.01
N LEU A 82 3.12 -10.80 -3.60
CA LEU A 82 2.84 -9.58 -2.84
C LEU A 82 1.50 -9.65 -2.11
N ASP A 83 0.46 -10.17 -2.76
CA ASP A 83 -0.85 -10.43 -2.17
C ASP A 83 -0.73 -11.42 -1.00
N PHE A 84 0.00 -12.52 -1.19
CA PHE A 84 0.24 -13.50 -0.15
C PHE A 84 1.00 -12.93 1.05
N LEU A 85 2.06 -12.15 0.81
CA LEU A 85 2.80 -11.45 1.87
C LEU A 85 1.90 -10.45 2.61
N TYR A 86 1.13 -9.67 1.87
CA TYR A 86 0.17 -8.72 2.45
C TYR A 86 -0.87 -9.44 3.31
N TYR A 87 -1.37 -10.58 2.84
CA TYR A 87 -2.31 -11.42 3.56
C TYR A 87 -1.70 -12.01 4.83
N ILE A 88 -0.46 -12.54 4.79
CA ILE A 88 0.23 -13.05 5.98
C ILE A 88 0.41 -11.93 7.00
N LEU A 89 0.95 -10.78 6.58
CA LEU A 89 1.15 -9.64 7.47
C LEU A 89 -0.17 -9.24 8.12
N ARG A 90 -1.24 -9.17 7.32
CA ARG A 90 -2.60 -8.91 7.81
C ARG A 90 -3.07 -9.96 8.80
N TYR A 91 -2.85 -11.24 8.53
CA TYR A 91 -3.34 -12.33 9.37
C TYR A 91 -2.58 -12.41 10.71
N MET A 92 -1.28 -12.14 10.72
CA MET A 92 -0.48 -12.06 11.95
C MET A 92 -0.98 -10.98 12.93
N ARG A 93 -1.71 -9.95 12.45
CA ARG A 93 -2.41 -8.96 13.29
C ARG A 93 -3.46 -9.58 14.22
N ARG A 94 -4.07 -10.72 13.85
CA ARG A 94 -5.06 -11.38 14.72
C ARG A 94 -4.43 -12.10 15.92
N TYR A 95 -3.12 -12.32 15.93
CA TYR A 95 -2.43 -13.17 16.91
C TYR A 95 -1.33 -12.42 17.69
N LEU A 96 -1.20 -11.09 17.51
CA LEU A 96 -0.28 -10.19 18.22
C LEU A 96 -1.06 -9.01 18.80
#